data_AF-A0A848XZ61-F1
#
_entry.id   AF-A0A848XZ61-F1
#
_cell.length_a   1.000
_cell.length_b   1.000
_cell.length_c   1.000
_cell.angle_alpha   90.00
_cell.angle_beta   90.00
_cell.angle_gamma   90.00
#
_symmetry.space_group_name_H-M   'P 1'
#
loop_
_entity.id
_entity.type
_entity.pdbx_description
1 polymer ?
#
loop_
_entity_poly.entity_id
_entity_poly.type
_entity_poly.pdbx_seq_one_letter_code
_entity_poly.pdbx_strand_id
1 'polypeptide(L)'
;MADYASADVVLWGARVGRIIEEEGVGRRVFQYDPDFANRGLEISPLNLPTSDTGPRVFSELSRSPAFEGLPGVIADSLPDRFGTALIQAHFDKRLGGRKVTPVQKLLYVGDRAPGALE
;
A
#
# COMPACT_ATOMS: atom_id res chain seq x y z
N MET A 1 7.74 19.67 7.78
CA MET A 1 8.03 18.22 7.78
C MET A 1 6.91 17.60 6.98
N ALA A 2 7.19 16.95 5.84
CA ALA A 2 6.12 16.34 5.05
C ALA A 2 5.57 15.15 5.85
N ASP A 3 4.28 15.16 6.17
CA ASP A 3 3.63 13.98 6.74
C ASP A 3 3.60 12.90 5.66
N TYR A 4 4.05 11.70 6.02
CA TYR A 4 3.96 10.53 5.16
C TYR A 4 3.43 9.36 5.96
N ALA A 5 2.60 8.54 5.31
CA ALA A 5 2.19 7.24 5.83
C ALA A 5 3.12 6.17 5.26
N SER A 6 3.43 5.14 6.03
CA SER A 6 4.24 4.02 5.54
C SER A 6 3.75 2.70 6.11
N ALA A 7 3.69 1.67 5.28
CA ALA A 7 3.35 0.31 5.68
C ALA A 7 4.42 -0.67 5.18
N ASP A 8 4.80 -1.60 6.04
CA ASP A 8 5.55 -2.78 5.59
C ASP A 8 4.57 -3.74 4.92
N VAL A 9 5.04 -4.43 3.88
CA VAL A 9 4.29 -5.44 3.16
C VAL A 9 4.92 -6.78 3.51
N VAL A 10 4.13 -7.69 4.08
CA VAL A 10 4.59 -8.99 4.56
C VAL A 10 3.86 -10.10 3.81
N LEU A 11 4.57 -11.18 3.49
CA LEU A 11 4.01 -12.40 2.90
C LEU A 11 4.52 -13.59 3.72
N TRP A 12 3.59 -14.29 4.39
CA TRP A 12 3.90 -15.47 5.23
C TRP A 12 5.01 -15.20 6.26
N GLY A 13 4.93 -14.06 6.95
CA GLY A 13 5.92 -13.63 7.94
C GLY A 13 7.24 -13.12 7.36
N ALA A 14 7.43 -13.15 6.03
CA ALA A 14 8.59 -12.57 5.38
C ALA A 14 8.27 -11.17 4.84
N ARG A 15 9.09 -10.18 5.22
CA ARG A 15 8.94 -8.81 4.70
C ARG A 15 9.26 -8.78 3.21
N VAL A 16 8.26 -8.44 2.40
CA VAL A 16 8.38 -8.24 0.95
C VAL A 16 9.03 -6.90 0.65
N GLY A 17 8.65 -5.86 1.40
CA GLY A 17 9.10 -4.50 1.13
C GLY A 17 8.35 -3.48 1.97
N ARG A 18 8.39 -2.22 1.51
CA ARG A 18 7.70 -1.10 2.15
C ARG A 18 7.03 -0.23 1.11
N ILE A 19 5.81 0.21 1.42
CA ILE A 19 5.12 1.27 0.69
C ILE A 19 5.05 2.53 1.53
N ILE A 20 5.30 3.67 0.89
CA ILE A 20 5.22 5.01 1.50
C ILE A 20 4.26 5.85 0.67
N GLU A 21 3.43 6.63 1.34
CA GLU A 21 2.57 7.64 0.71
C GLU A 21 2.85 9.01 1.30
N GLU A 22 3.21 9.95 0.41
CA GLU A 22 3.37 11.37 0.75
C GLU A 22 1.98 12.03 0.86
N GLU A 23 1.64 12.52 2.05
CA GLU A 23 0.34 13.12 2.28
C GLU A 23 0.16 14.43 1.48
N GLY A 24 -1.02 14.63 0.92
CA GLY A 24 -1.36 15.83 0.14
C GLY A 24 -0.93 15.79 -1.33
N VAL A 25 0.14 15.06 -1.67
CA VAL A 25 0.58 14.83 -3.06
C VAL A 25 -0.03 13.54 -3.62
N GLY A 26 -0.31 12.55 -2.74
CA GLY A 26 -0.83 11.24 -3.17
C GLY A 26 0.20 10.42 -3.94
N ARG A 27 1.49 10.74 -3.79
CA ARG A 27 2.59 9.98 -4.39
C ARG A 27 2.86 8.75 -3.53
N ARG A 28 2.72 7.56 -4.13
CA ARG A 28 3.01 6.28 -3.49
C ARG A 28 4.27 5.66 -4.07
N VAL A 29 5.15 5.19 -3.21
CA VAL A 29 6.43 4.57 -3.57
C VAL A 29 6.53 3.23 -2.90
N PHE A 30 6.74 2.17 -3.67
CA PHE A 30 7.08 0.84 -3.16
C PHE A 30 8.56 0.57 -3.36
N GLN A 31 9.18 -0.11 -2.40
CA GLN A 31 10.52 -0.64 -2.55
C GLN A 31 10.57 -2.06 -1.97
N TYR A 32 11.17 -2.97 -2.72
CA TYR A 32 11.42 -4.33 -2.24
C TYR A 32 12.42 -4.34 -1.08
N ASP A 33 12.22 -5.27 -0.17
CA ASP A 33 13.25 -5.70 0.75
C ASP A 33 14.29 -6.52 -0.05
N PRO A 34 15.60 -6.16 0.01
CA PRO A 34 16.62 -6.86 -0.77
C PRO A 34 16.69 -8.36 -0.47
N ASP A 35 16.47 -8.77 0.79
CA ASP A 35 16.53 -10.18 1.17
C ASP A 35 15.36 -10.95 0.58
N PHE A 36 14.19 -10.33 0.46
CA PHE A 36 13.05 -10.95 -0.23
C PHE A 36 13.28 -11.09 -1.73
N ALA A 37 13.75 -10.02 -2.39
CA ALA A 37 14.01 -10.04 -3.83
C ALA A 37 15.03 -11.12 -4.23
N ASN A 38 16.06 -11.34 -3.40
CA ASN A 38 17.08 -12.35 -3.64
C ASN A 38 16.57 -13.81 -3.51
N ARG A 39 15.37 -14.04 -2.98
CA ARG A 39 14.79 -15.39 -2.86
C ARG A 39 14.20 -15.92 -4.18
N GLY A 40 14.09 -15.08 -5.20
CA GLY A 40 13.51 -15.44 -6.50
C GLY A 40 12.00 -15.67 -6.49
N LEU A 41 11.31 -15.22 -5.43
CA LEU A 41 9.85 -15.29 -5.33
C LEU A 41 9.22 -14.03 -5.94
N GLU A 42 8.46 -14.21 -7.00
CA GLU A 42 7.79 -13.13 -7.73
C GLU A 42 6.33 -12.96 -7.27
N ILE A 43 6.04 -11.87 -6.55
CA ILE A 43 4.65 -11.56 -6.12
C ILE A 43 3.82 -10.90 -7.22
N SER A 44 4.46 -10.24 -8.19
CA SER A 44 3.80 -9.69 -9.37
C SER A 44 4.82 -9.52 -10.50
N PRO A 45 5.25 -10.60 -11.19
CA PRO A 45 6.39 -10.56 -12.10
C PRO A 45 6.24 -9.57 -13.27
N LEU A 46 5.00 -9.25 -13.66
CA LEU A 46 4.72 -8.30 -14.74
C LEU A 46 4.77 -6.83 -14.28
N ASN A 47 4.29 -6.53 -13.06
CA ASN A 47 4.10 -5.17 -12.59
C ASN A 47 5.13 -4.74 -11.54
N LEU A 48 5.76 -5.69 -10.85
CA LEU A 48 6.75 -5.55 -9.80
C LEU A 48 7.76 -6.71 -9.88
N PRO A 49 8.58 -6.80 -10.95
CA PRO A 49 9.60 -7.84 -11.03
C PRO A 49 10.66 -7.66 -9.94
N THR A 50 11.13 -8.74 -9.33
CA THR A 50 12.22 -8.70 -8.32
C THR A 50 13.58 -8.33 -8.90
N SER A 51 13.72 -8.32 -10.23
CA SER A 51 14.90 -7.79 -10.93
C SER A 51 15.02 -6.26 -10.85
N ASP A 52 13.95 -5.56 -10.47
CA ASP A 52 13.93 -4.11 -10.24
C ASP A 52 13.53 -3.82 -8.78
N THR A 53 14.53 -3.73 -7.91
CA THR A 53 14.36 -3.54 -6.46
C THR A 53 14.41 -2.07 -6.03
N GLY A 54 14.60 -1.15 -6.98
CA GLY A 54 14.65 0.28 -6.70
C GLY A 54 13.30 0.84 -6.23
N PRO A 55 13.29 2.06 -5.65
CA PRO A 55 12.04 2.74 -5.32
C PRO A 55 11.21 2.99 -6.58
N ARG A 56 9.99 2.45 -6.62
CA ARG A 56 9.08 2.55 -7.76
C ARG A 56 7.84 3.34 -7.43
N VAL A 57 7.48 4.26 -8.32
CA VAL A 57 6.28 5.10 -8.22
C VAL A 57 5.23 4.57 -9.19
N PHE A 58 3.96 4.50 -8.76
CA PHE A 58 2.83 4.01 -9.58
C PHE A 58 1.91 5.17 -10.01
N SER A 59 2.51 6.21 -10.58
CA SER A 59 1.78 7.44 -10.96
C SER A 59 0.64 7.19 -11.96
N GLU A 60 0.79 6.19 -12.81
CA GLU A 60 -0.19 5.71 -13.77
C GLU A 60 -1.42 5.08 -13.10
N LEU A 61 -1.23 4.45 -11.93
CA LEU A 61 -2.31 3.83 -11.17
C LEU A 61 -3.09 4.83 -10.32
N SER A 62 -2.54 6.02 -10.07
CA SER A 62 -3.22 7.07 -9.31
C SER A 62 -4.54 7.55 -9.94
N ARG A 63 -4.72 7.32 -11.26
CA ARG A 63 -5.96 7.65 -11.97
C ARG A 63 -6.98 6.50 -12.00
N SER A 64 -6.60 5.32 -11.53
CA SER A 64 -7.49 4.16 -11.49
C SER A 64 -8.16 4.06 -10.11
N PRO A 65 -9.48 4.25 -10.01
CA PRO A 65 -10.19 4.15 -8.72
C PRO A 65 -10.04 2.79 -8.05
N ALA A 66 -9.80 1.72 -8.83
CA ALA A 66 -9.68 0.36 -8.31
C ALA A 66 -8.36 0.10 -7.57
N PHE A 67 -7.30 0.84 -7.92
CA PHE A 67 -5.96 0.62 -7.35
C PHE A 67 -5.56 1.70 -6.35
N GLU A 68 -6.24 2.85 -6.36
CA GLU A 68 -5.92 4.01 -5.53
C GLU A 68 -4.42 4.40 -5.58
N GLY A 69 -3.75 4.20 -6.73
CA GLY A 69 -2.33 4.46 -6.90
C GLY A 69 -1.38 3.48 -6.21
N LEU A 70 -1.86 2.33 -5.75
CA LEU A 70 -1.07 1.21 -5.28
C LEU A 70 -0.84 0.20 -6.42
N PRO A 71 0.25 -0.57 -6.43
CA PRO A 71 0.37 -1.72 -7.33
C PRO A 71 -0.70 -2.76 -7.01
N GLY A 72 -1.20 -3.45 -8.04
CA GLY A 72 -2.38 -4.32 -7.91
C GLY A 72 -2.29 -5.37 -6.80
N VAL A 73 -1.11 -5.96 -6.60
CA VAL A 73 -0.87 -6.95 -5.54
C VAL A 73 -1.07 -6.38 -4.13
N ILE A 74 -0.75 -5.11 -3.90
CA ILE A 74 -0.96 -4.42 -2.61
C ILE A 74 -2.39 -3.87 -2.53
N ALA A 75 -2.94 -3.40 -3.65
CA ALA A 75 -4.31 -2.89 -3.71
C ALA A 75 -5.36 -3.95 -3.35
N ASP A 76 -5.06 -5.23 -3.57
CA ASP A 76 -5.94 -6.36 -3.23
C ASP A 76 -6.24 -6.45 -1.72
N SER A 77 -5.33 -5.92 -0.88
CA SER A 77 -5.48 -5.83 0.58
C SER A 77 -6.29 -4.61 1.05
N LEU A 78 -6.72 -3.73 0.13
CA LEU A 78 -7.57 -2.60 0.50
C LEU A 78 -8.95 -3.07 0.97
N PRO A 79 -9.56 -2.37 1.95
CA PRO A 79 -10.93 -2.64 2.35
C PRO A 79 -11.89 -2.28 1.21
N ASP A 80 -13.03 -2.96 1.16
CA ASP A 80 -14.10 -2.61 0.23
C ASP A 80 -14.69 -1.21 0.53
N ARG A 81 -15.70 -0.81 -0.25
CA ARG A 81 -16.34 0.50 -0.11
C ARG A 81 -16.98 0.70 1.27
N PHE A 82 -17.55 -0.36 1.85
CA PHE A 82 -18.20 -0.30 3.15
C PHE A 82 -17.17 -0.17 4.27
N GLY A 83 -16.13 -1.01 4.25
CA GLY A 83 -15.00 -0.94 5.18
C GLY A 83 -14.30 0.43 5.11
N THR A 84 -14.06 0.94 3.91
CA THR A 84 -13.51 2.29 3.71
C THR A 84 -14.37 3.37 4.39
N ALA A 85 -15.69 3.29 4.29
CA ALA A 85 -16.59 4.26 4.93
C ALA A 85 -16.53 4.19 6.46
N LEU A 86 -16.44 2.98 7.04
CA LEU A 86 -16.27 2.80 8.48
C LEU A 86 -14.94 3.36 8.99
N ILE A 87 -13.86 3.12 8.26
CA ILE A 87 -12.52 3.65 8.58
C ILE A 87 -12.55 5.18 8.52
N GLN A 88 -13.13 5.75 7.47
CA GLN A 88 -13.26 7.20 7.37
C GLN A 88 -14.04 7.79 8.56
N ALA A 89 -15.18 7.19 8.92
CA ALA A 89 -15.97 7.64 10.06
C ALA A 89 -15.21 7.54 11.39
N HIS A 90 -14.37 6.51 11.57
CA HIS A 90 -13.53 6.35 12.75
C HIS A 90 -12.51 7.49 12.92
N PHE A 91 -11.91 7.94 11.81
CA PHE A 91 -10.86 8.95 11.82
C PHE A 91 -11.34 10.38 11.60
N ASP A 92 -12.62 10.59 11.29
CA ASP A 92 -13.15 11.88 10.81
C ASP A 92 -12.85 13.06 11.76
N LYS A 93 -12.98 12.83 13.07
CA LYS A 93 -12.66 13.83 14.11
C LYS A 93 -11.17 14.14 14.24
N ARG A 94 -10.30 13.17 13.96
CA ARG A 94 -8.83 13.31 14.05
C ARG A 94 -8.24 13.94 12.78
N LEU A 95 -8.84 13.62 11.63
CA LEU A 95 -8.39 14.08 10.33
C LEU A 95 -8.97 15.44 9.93
N GLY A 96 -9.91 15.99 10.70
CA GLY A 96 -10.50 17.30 10.41
C GLY A 96 -11.18 17.35 9.04
N GLY A 97 -11.83 16.25 8.65
CA GLY A 97 -12.46 16.10 7.34
C GLY A 97 -11.52 15.70 6.19
N ARG A 98 -10.23 15.46 6.44
CA ARG A 98 -9.32 14.87 5.44
C ARG A 98 -9.70 13.41 5.18
N LYS A 99 -9.55 12.98 3.93
CA LYS A 99 -9.76 11.57 3.55
C LYS A 99 -8.62 10.70 4.08
N VAL A 100 -8.96 9.51 4.57
CA VAL A 100 -7.99 8.47 4.92
C VAL A 100 -7.28 8.02 3.64
N THR A 101 -5.95 8.04 3.65
CA THR A 101 -5.13 7.66 2.50
C THR A 101 -5.11 6.15 2.30
N PRO A 102 -4.83 5.65 1.07
CA PRO A 102 -4.65 4.22 0.81
C PRO A 102 -3.70 3.53 1.79
N VAL A 103 -2.52 4.12 2.05
CA VAL A 103 -1.58 3.52 3.02
C VAL A 103 -2.13 3.55 4.46
N GLN A 104 -2.88 4.58 4.86
CA GLN A 104 -3.57 4.59 6.15
C GLN A 104 -4.69 3.52 6.24
N LYS A 105 -5.38 3.24 5.13
CA LYS A 105 -6.36 2.13 5.07
C LYS A 105 -5.67 0.79 5.30
N LEU A 106 -4.53 0.56 4.62
CA LEU A 106 -3.72 -0.65 4.82
C LEU A 106 -3.29 -0.78 6.28
N LEU A 107 -2.77 0.29 6.88
CA LEU A 107 -2.37 0.30 8.29
C LEU A 107 -3.53 0.04 9.27
N TYR A 108 -4.74 0.50 8.95
CA TYR A 108 -5.91 0.24 9.80
C TYR A 108 -6.35 -1.22 9.72
N VAL A 109 -6.33 -1.79 8.50
CA VAL A 109 -6.69 -3.19 8.26
C VAL A 109 -5.63 -4.11 8.89
N GLY A 110 -4.35 -3.88 8.57
CA GLY A 110 -3.22 -4.67 9.02
C GLY A 110 -3.29 -6.12 8.54
N ASP A 111 -2.98 -7.04 9.45
CA ASP A 111 -3.01 -8.50 9.27
C ASP A 111 -4.40 -9.11 9.04
N ARG A 112 -5.45 -8.28 9.04
CA ARG A 112 -6.84 -8.68 8.76
C ARG A 112 -7.23 -8.41 7.30
N ALA A 113 -6.26 -8.07 6.46
CA ALA A 113 -6.52 -7.81 5.05
C ALA A 113 -6.98 -9.08 4.33
N PRO A 114 -7.88 -8.96 3.33
CA PRO A 114 -8.10 -10.05 2.40
C PRO A 114 -6.80 -10.31 1.60
N GLY A 115 -6.60 -11.57 1.21
CA GLY A 115 -5.44 -11.99 0.43
C GLY A 115 -4.31 -12.58 1.29
N ALA A 116 -3.10 -12.61 0.73
CA ALA A 116 -1.92 -13.22 1.35
C ALA A 116 -0.92 -12.19 1.90
N LEU A 117 -1.16 -10.91 1.65
CA LEU A 117 -0.32 -9.83 2.14
C LEU A 117 -0.87 -9.26 3.44
N GLU A 118 0.05 -9.02 4.37
CA GLU A 118 -0.16 -8.48 5.72
C GLU A 118 0.58 -7.15 5.89
#